data_AF-A0A7C7PCC7-F1
#
_entry.id   AF-A0A7C7PCC7-F1
#
_cell.length_a   1.000
_cell.length_b   1.000
_cell.length_c   1.000
_cell.angle_alpha   90.00
_cell.angle_beta   90.00
_cell.angle_gamma   90.00
#
_symmetry.space_group_name_H-M   'P 1'
#
loop_
_entity.id
_entity.type
_entity.pdbx_description
1 polymer ?
#
loop_
_entity_poly.entity_id
_entity_poly.type
_entity_poly.pdbx_seq_one_letter_code
_entity_poly.pdbx_strand_id
1 'polypeptide(L)'
;MTQYESVFSSLLDALDKPDNGVDEYMLRLKADISDFSKSFLLDPPKMRAFLEGAESVLLRLETARSLSNQILTNLINPVESKINSRVRAVLRESINGIYTIIDPEAVNNRSLVEVTKSVINGGVSVIQYRDKVNDRSIFLENAQAIQEICDDAEVTFVVNDAADIANLVSAPFLHVGQSDLPVKSASKLLG
;
A
#
# COMPACT_ATOMS: atom_id res chain seq x y z
N MET A 1 18.54 20.59 -0.65
CA MET A 1 17.93 19.33 -1.11
C MET A 1 17.91 18.36 0.04
N THR A 2 16.75 17.82 0.40
CA THR A 2 16.69 16.68 1.33
C THR A 2 17.40 15.47 0.69
N GLN A 3 17.82 14.48 1.48
CA GLN A 3 18.39 13.23 0.95
C GLN A 3 17.44 12.51 -0.02
N TYR A 4 16.13 12.80 0.04
CA TYR A 4 15.10 12.21 -0.81
C TYR A 4 15.05 12.86 -2.19
N GLU A 5 15.15 14.19 -2.26
CA GLU A 5 15.15 14.94 -3.53
C GLU A 5 16.36 14.56 -4.41
N SER A 6 17.52 14.26 -3.82
CA SER A 6 18.72 13.89 -4.59
C SER A 6 18.64 12.51 -5.26
N VAL A 7 17.83 11.60 -4.71
CA VAL A 7 17.71 10.22 -5.22
C VAL A 7 16.84 10.18 -6.48
N PHE A 8 15.71 10.90 -6.47
CA PHE A 8 14.84 11.00 -7.65
C PHE A 8 15.45 11.90 -8.74
N SER A 9 16.12 13.00 -8.38
CA SER A 9 16.69 13.93 -9.37
C SER A 9 17.68 13.24 -10.30
N SER A 10 18.56 12.39 -9.75
CA SER A 10 19.57 11.67 -10.53
C SER A 10 18.98 10.73 -11.58
N LEU A 11 17.84 10.08 -11.26
CA LEU A 11 17.12 9.23 -12.19
C LEU A 11 16.39 10.06 -13.25
N LEU A 12 15.70 11.13 -12.84
CA LEU A 12 14.99 12.03 -13.75
C LEU A 12 15.95 12.68 -14.77
N ASP A 13 17.12 13.15 -14.32
CA ASP A 13 18.15 13.74 -15.18
C ASP A 13 18.71 12.72 -16.19
N ALA A 14 18.81 11.45 -15.80
CA ALA A 14 19.25 10.39 -16.70
C ALA A 14 18.19 10.07 -17.76
N LEU A 15 16.91 10.06 -17.39
CA LEU A 15 15.80 9.86 -18.33
C LEU A 15 15.69 10.98 -19.38
N ASP A 16 16.23 12.17 -19.10
CA ASP A 16 16.25 13.30 -20.03
C ASP A 16 17.35 13.25 -21.10
N LYS A 17 18.28 12.28 -21.04
CA LYS A 17 19.37 12.21 -22.01
C LYS A 17 18.92 11.62 -23.36
N PRO A 18 19.31 12.25 -24.49
CA PRO A 18 18.84 11.89 -25.83
C PRO A 18 19.25 10.49 -26.32
N ASP A 19 20.34 9.91 -25.79
CA ASP A 19 20.82 8.56 -26.13
C ASP A 19 19.91 7.44 -25.61
N ASN A 20 18.93 7.74 -24.75
CA ASN A 20 18.02 6.74 -24.20
C ASN A 20 16.84 6.41 -25.12
N GLY A 21 16.70 7.07 -26.27
CA GLY A 21 15.57 6.89 -27.18
C GLY A 21 14.27 7.25 -26.46
N VAL A 22 13.75 8.47 -26.69
CA VAL A 22 12.54 8.92 -25.98
C VAL A 22 11.31 8.18 -26.53
N ASP A 23 11.19 6.91 -26.14
CA ASP A 23 10.00 6.11 -26.28
C ASP A 23 8.92 6.69 -25.35
N GLU A 24 7.67 6.65 -25.79
CA GLU A 24 6.51 7.14 -25.04
C GLU A 24 6.45 6.55 -23.62
N TYR A 25 6.96 5.32 -23.45
CA TYR A 25 7.13 4.67 -22.16
C TYR A 25 8.00 5.47 -21.18
N MET A 26 9.18 5.96 -21.61
CA MET A 26 10.11 6.69 -20.76
C MET A 26 9.56 8.06 -20.35
N LEU A 27 8.81 8.73 -21.24
CA LEU A 27 8.10 9.97 -20.91
C LEU A 27 7.05 9.75 -19.82
N ARG A 28 6.28 8.67 -19.92
CA ARG A 28 5.28 8.30 -18.91
C ARG A 28 5.94 7.97 -17.58
N LEU A 29 7.00 7.15 -17.57
CA LEU A 29 7.76 6.84 -16.36
C LEU A 29 8.29 8.10 -15.67
N LYS A 30 8.82 9.06 -16.44
CA LYS A 30 9.28 10.34 -15.90
C LYS A 30 8.15 11.11 -15.22
N ALA A 31 6.99 11.20 -15.86
CA ALA A 31 5.81 11.88 -15.30
C ALA A 31 5.36 11.22 -14.00
N ASP A 32 5.23 9.88 -13.99
CA ASP A 32 4.80 9.11 -12.81
C ASP A 32 5.77 9.29 -11.64
N ILE A 33 7.09 9.22 -11.89
CA ILE A 33 8.11 9.48 -10.85
C ILE A 33 7.99 10.90 -10.32
N SER A 34 7.82 11.89 -11.21
CA SER A 34 7.72 13.30 -10.81
C SER A 34 6.48 13.55 -9.95
N ASP A 35 5.34 13.00 -10.31
CA ASP A 35 4.11 13.16 -9.53
C ASP A 35 4.16 12.42 -8.19
N PHE A 36 4.64 11.18 -8.19
CA PHE A 36 4.84 10.42 -6.95
C PHE A 36 5.85 11.09 -6.02
N SER A 37 6.92 11.70 -6.55
CA SER A 37 7.91 12.39 -5.70
C SER A 37 7.30 13.51 -4.85
N LYS A 38 6.18 14.11 -5.27
CA LYS A 38 5.45 15.13 -4.49
C LYS A 38 4.76 14.51 -3.28
N SER A 39 4.03 13.41 -3.45
CA SER A 39 3.35 12.71 -2.33
C SER A 39 4.37 12.05 -1.40
N PHE A 40 5.50 11.62 -1.95
CA PHE A 40 6.60 11.02 -1.22
C PHE A 40 7.19 11.93 -0.13
N LEU A 41 7.16 13.25 -0.34
CA LEU A 41 7.66 14.26 0.60
C LEU A 41 6.65 14.67 1.68
N LEU A 42 5.37 14.25 1.57
CA LEU A 42 4.35 14.54 2.58
C LEU A 42 4.56 13.67 3.83
N ASP A 43 4.24 14.24 5.00
CA ASP A 43 4.38 13.57 6.30
C ASP A 43 3.28 13.99 7.30
N PRO A 44 2.31 13.10 7.60
CA PRO A 44 2.03 11.83 6.93
C PRO A 44 1.38 12.07 5.55
N PRO A 45 1.60 11.18 4.56
CA PRO A 45 0.83 11.18 3.32
C PRO A 45 -0.54 10.53 3.52
N LYS A 46 -1.48 10.78 2.60
CA LYS A 46 -2.70 9.95 2.49
C LYS A 46 -2.31 8.53 2.09
N MET A 47 -2.53 7.57 3.00
CA MET A 47 -1.94 6.23 2.90
C MET A 47 -2.29 5.52 1.58
N ARG A 48 -3.57 5.39 1.24
CA ARG A 48 -4.00 4.67 0.02
C ARG A 48 -3.38 5.25 -1.25
N ALA A 49 -3.55 6.55 -1.48
CA ALA A 49 -2.98 7.23 -2.64
C ALA A 49 -1.45 7.11 -2.70
N PHE A 50 -0.78 7.12 -1.55
CA PHE A 50 0.66 6.92 -1.48
C PHE A 50 1.08 5.48 -1.83
N LEU A 51 0.39 4.46 -1.33
CA LEU A 51 0.68 3.06 -1.64
C LEU A 51 0.41 2.75 -3.12
N GLU A 52 -0.71 3.19 -3.68
CA GLU A 52 -1.04 3.03 -5.10
C GLU A 52 0.00 3.71 -6.01
N GLY A 53 0.43 4.93 -5.63
CA GLY A 53 1.49 5.65 -6.33
C GLY A 53 2.84 4.92 -6.26
N ALA A 54 3.20 4.38 -5.09
CA ALA A 54 4.44 3.63 -4.90
C ALA A 54 4.45 2.35 -5.73
N GLU A 55 3.35 1.58 -5.71
CA GLU A 55 3.19 0.36 -6.49
C GLU A 55 3.30 0.64 -7.99
N SER A 56 2.59 1.66 -8.48
CA SER A 56 2.63 2.07 -9.89
C SER A 56 4.05 2.43 -10.35
N VAL A 57 4.78 3.21 -9.55
CA VAL A 57 6.16 3.58 -9.86
C VAL A 57 7.08 2.37 -9.81
N LEU A 58 6.99 1.51 -8.79
CA LEU A 58 7.82 0.31 -8.66
C LEU A 58 7.64 -0.65 -9.85
N LEU A 59 6.40 -0.91 -10.27
CA LEU A 59 6.11 -1.77 -11.43
C LEU A 59 6.74 -1.23 -12.73
N ARG A 60 6.71 0.10 -12.90
CA ARG A 60 7.33 0.73 -14.06
C ARG A 60 8.85 0.75 -13.97
N LEU A 61 9.42 0.95 -12.78
CA LEU A 61 10.86 0.82 -12.58
C LEU A 61 11.36 -0.60 -12.89
N GLU A 62 10.59 -1.63 -12.51
CA GLU A 62 10.91 -3.03 -12.86
C GLU A 62 10.89 -3.26 -14.37
N THR A 63 9.87 -2.75 -15.06
CA THR A 63 9.76 -2.84 -16.51
C THR A 63 10.92 -2.08 -17.19
N ALA A 64 11.20 -0.85 -16.76
CA ALA A 64 12.33 -0.06 -17.26
C ALA A 64 13.65 -0.79 -17.05
N ARG A 65 13.87 -1.41 -15.88
CA ARG A 65 15.06 -2.19 -15.58
C ARG A 65 15.25 -3.33 -16.60
N SER A 66 14.20 -4.06 -16.95
CA SER A 66 14.26 -5.15 -17.93
C SER A 66 14.62 -4.71 -19.35
N LEU A 67 14.37 -3.45 -19.68
CA LEU A 67 14.62 -2.86 -21.00
C LEU A 67 15.91 -2.01 -21.06
N SER A 68 16.61 -1.85 -19.94
CA SER A 68 17.63 -0.81 -19.79
C SER A 68 19.08 -1.32 -19.77
N ASN A 69 20.02 -0.39 -19.95
CA ASN A 69 21.45 -0.63 -19.75
C ASN A 69 21.84 -0.59 -18.25
N GLN A 70 23.08 -1.00 -17.97
CA GLN A 70 23.61 -1.06 -16.60
C GLN A 70 23.61 0.30 -15.87
N ILE A 71 23.76 1.42 -16.60
CA ILE A 71 23.77 2.76 -16.00
C ILE A 71 22.40 3.08 -15.40
N LEU A 72 21.32 2.87 -16.17
CA LEU A 72 19.97 3.14 -15.67
C LEU A 72 19.60 2.18 -14.54
N THR A 73 20.00 0.92 -14.63
CA THR A 73 19.81 -0.06 -13.54
C THR A 73 20.46 0.41 -12.22
N ASN A 74 21.66 0.98 -12.29
CA ASN A 74 22.34 1.52 -11.11
C ASN A 74 21.63 2.74 -10.49
N LEU A 75 20.83 3.46 -11.27
CA LEU A 75 20.03 4.61 -10.81
C LEU A 75 18.64 4.18 -10.30
N ILE A 76 18.07 3.11 -10.86
CA ILE A 76 16.78 2.55 -10.44
C ILE A 76 16.89 1.94 -9.03
N ASN A 77 17.92 1.13 -8.75
CA ASN A 77 18.02 0.39 -7.48
C ASN A 77 17.97 1.30 -6.21
N PRO A 78 18.68 2.44 -6.15
CA PRO A 78 18.57 3.37 -5.02
C PRO A 78 17.15 3.96 -4.87
N VAL A 79 16.48 4.27 -5.98
CA VAL A 79 15.11 4.80 -5.99
C VAL A 79 14.15 3.75 -5.43
N GLU A 80 14.15 2.52 -5.98
CA GLU A 80 13.33 1.40 -5.48
C GLU A 80 13.54 1.17 -3.98
N SER A 81 14.81 1.14 -3.54
CA SER A 81 15.16 0.96 -2.12
C SER A 81 14.60 2.08 -1.23
N LYS A 82 14.63 3.32 -1.71
CA LYS A 82 14.10 4.48 -0.97
C LYS A 82 12.57 4.48 -0.93
N ILE A 83 11.91 4.12 -2.03
CA ILE A 83 10.45 3.91 -2.09
C ILE A 83 10.03 2.84 -1.08
N ASN A 84 10.61 1.66 -1.17
CA ASN A 84 10.32 0.55 -0.26
C ASN A 84 10.55 0.91 1.21
N SER A 85 11.60 1.68 1.51
CA SER A 85 11.87 2.12 2.88
C SER A 85 10.85 3.14 3.39
N ARG A 86 10.37 4.05 2.54
CA ARG A 86 9.30 4.99 2.91
C ARG A 86 7.95 4.30 3.04
N VAL A 87 7.61 3.37 2.15
CA VAL A 87 6.40 2.53 2.28
C VAL A 87 6.37 1.83 3.63
N ARG A 88 7.46 1.17 4.02
CA ARG A 88 7.57 0.54 5.35
C ARG A 88 7.42 1.53 6.51
N ALA A 89 7.97 2.75 6.38
CA ALA A 89 7.84 3.78 7.41
C ALA A 89 6.39 4.25 7.56
N VAL A 90 5.74 4.61 6.45
CA VAL A 90 4.33 5.05 6.42
C VAL A 90 3.41 3.98 7.00
N LEU A 91 3.57 2.73 6.58
CA LEU A 91 2.81 1.60 7.13
C LEU A 91 3.06 1.44 8.65
N ARG A 92 4.33 1.47 9.09
CA ARG A 92 4.64 1.33 10.51
C ARG A 92 4.02 2.45 11.36
N GLU A 93 4.04 3.68 10.85
CA GLU A 93 3.49 4.85 11.51
C GLU A 93 1.96 4.83 11.54
N SER A 94 1.30 4.19 10.56
CA SER A 94 -0.16 4.08 10.49
C SER A 94 -0.76 3.15 11.56
N ILE A 95 0.02 2.22 12.09
CA ILE A 95 -0.36 1.37 13.22
C ILE A 95 -0.07 2.12 14.54
N ASN A 96 -0.99 3.01 14.90
CA ASN A 96 -0.93 3.78 16.16
C ASN A 96 -2.33 3.90 16.77
N GLY A 97 -2.42 4.39 18.01
CA GLY A 97 -3.70 4.72 18.65
C GLY A 97 -4.55 3.51 19.06
N ILE A 98 -5.88 3.62 18.90
CA ILE A 98 -6.84 2.58 19.30
C ILE A 98 -7.01 1.59 18.16
N TYR A 99 -6.68 0.33 18.43
CA TYR A 99 -6.83 -0.81 17.52
C TYR A 99 -8.09 -1.61 17.89
N THR A 100 -9.06 -1.69 16.99
CA THR A 100 -10.33 -2.41 17.21
C THR A 100 -10.47 -3.56 16.24
N ILE A 101 -11.09 -4.64 16.71
CA ILE A 101 -11.50 -5.79 15.90
C ILE A 101 -13.00 -5.67 15.62
N ILE A 102 -13.35 -5.68 14.34
CA ILE A 102 -14.73 -5.80 13.86
C ILE A 102 -14.97 -7.26 13.49
N ASP A 103 -15.92 -7.88 14.19
CA ASP A 103 -16.23 -9.30 14.08
C ASP A 103 -17.75 -9.50 13.96
N PRO A 104 -18.26 -10.19 12.91
CA PRO A 104 -19.68 -10.47 12.74
C PRO A 104 -20.36 -11.10 13.96
N GLU A 105 -19.67 -11.95 14.72
CA GLU A 105 -20.21 -12.58 15.92
C GLU A 105 -20.34 -11.58 17.08
N ALA A 106 -19.44 -10.59 17.15
CA ALA A 106 -19.41 -9.61 18.25
C ALA A 106 -20.37 -8.42 18.04
N VAL A 107 -20.87 -8.22 16.81
CA VAL A 107 -21.75 -7.07 16.51
C VAL A 107 -23.22 -7.31 16.83
N ASN A 108 -23.62 -8.49 17.29
CA ASN A 108 -25.00 -8.82 17.70
C ASN A 108 -26.06 -8.48 16.62
N ASN A 109 -25.84 -8.94 15.39
CA ASN A 109 -26.71 -8.68 14.22
C ASN A 109 -26.82 -7.20 13.80
N ARG A 110 -25.99 -6.30 14.35
CA ARG A 110 -25.88 -4.93 13.81
C ARG A 110 -25.14 -4.94 12.48
N SER A 111 -25.43 -3.95 11.64
CA SER A 111 -24.71 -3.75 10.39
C SER A 111 -23.22 -3.52 10.66
N LEU A 112 -22.36 -4.32 10.02
CA LEU A 112 -20.90 -4.16 10.10
C LEU A 112 -20.46 -2.77 9.65
N VAL A 113 -21.11 -2.23 8.61
CA VAL A 113 -20.87 -0.88 8.09
C VAL A 113 -21.19 0.19 9.13
N GLU A 114 -22.33 0.07 9.81
CA GLU A 114 -22.73 1.05 10.84
C GLU A 114 -21.84 0.98 12.06
N VAL A 115 -21.46 -0.23 12.50
CA VAL A 115 -20.54 -0.41 13.62
C VAL A 115 -19.16 0.16 13.27
N THR A 116 -18.65 -0.12 12.06
CA THR A 116 -17.38 0.41 11.55
C THR A 116 -17.38 1.95 11.61
N LYS A 117 -18.41 2.60 11.05
CA LYS A 117 -18.55 4.07 11.11
C LYS A 117 -18.63 4.58 12.55
N SER A 118 -19.35 3.87 13.42
CA SER A 118 -19.51 4.26 14.82
C SER A 118 -18.19 4.20 15.61
N VAL A 119 -17.37 3.16 15.39
CA VAL A 119 -16.08 3.05 16.08
C VAL A 119 -15.06 4.06 15.56
N ILE A 120 -15.08 4.38 14.26
CA ILE A 120 -14.26 5.44 13.66
C ILE A 120 -14.63 6.79 14.28
N ASN A 121 -15.93 7.09 14.39
CA ASN A 121 -16.42 8.31 15.07
C ASN A 121 -16.01 8.34 16.55
N GLY A 122 -15.75 7.18 17.17
CA GLY A 122 -15.23 7.05 18.53
C GLY A 122 -13.71 7.28 18.66
N GLY A 123 -12.99 7.52 17.57
CA GLY A 123 -11.53 7.78 17.57
C GLY A 123 -10.66 6.54 17.36
N VAL A 124 -11.21 5.47 16.78
CA VAL A 124 -10.41 4.32 16.34
C VAL A 124 -9.51 4.72 15.17
N SER A 125 -8.25 4.30 15.23
CA SER A 125 -7.22 4.58 14.23
C SER A 125 -6.80 3.34 13.44
N VAL A 126 -7.11 2.14 13.94
CA VAL A 126 -6.88 0.88 13.22
C VAL A 126 -8.07 -0.07 13.39
N ILE A 127 -8.53 -0.61 12.27
CA ILE A 127 -9.62 -1.59 12.22
C ILE A 127 -9.09 -2.90 11.64
N GLN A 128 -9.22 -3.96 12.41
CA GLN A 128 -9.05 -5.32 11.94
C GLN A 128 -10.42 -5.94 11.64
N TYR A 129 -10.62 -6.39 10.41
CA TYR A 129 -11.79 -7.21 10.08
C TYR A 129 -11.48 -8.69 10.27
N ARG A 130 -12.23 -9.32 11.18
CA ARG A 130 -12.13 -10.73 11.52
C ARG A 130 -13.45 -11.42 11.22
N ASP A 131 -13.47 -12.26 10.20
CA ASP A 131 -14.64 -13.04 9.84
C ASP A 131 -14.33 -14.54 9.90
N LYS A 132 -14.99 -15.24 10.83
CA LYS A 132 -14.87 -16.69 11.03
C LYS A 132 -16.17 -17.44 10.74
N VAL A 133 -17.22 -16.74 10.31
CA VAL A 133 -18.57 -17.30 10.22
C VAL A 133 -19.16 -17.23 8.84
N ASN A 134 -18.78 -16.24 8.03
CA ASN A 134 -19.34 -16.09 6.69
C ASN A 134 -18.52 -16.83 5.64
N ASP A 135 -19.21 -17.20 4.56
CA ASP A 135 -18.57 -17.71 3.34
C ASP A 135 -17.67 -16.65 2.69
N ARG A 136 -16.71 -17.11 1.88
CA ARG A 136 -15.69 -16.26 1.26
C ARG A 136 -16.25 -15.12 0.41
N SER A 137 -17.39 -15.31 -0.25
CA SER A 137 -18.05 -14.25 -1.02
C SER A 137 -18.52 -13.10 -0.13
N ILE A 138 -19.17 -13.42 0.99
CA ILE A 138 -19.67 -12.44 1.97
C ILE A 138 -18.49 -11.80 2.72
N PHE A 139 -17.46 -12.57 3.06
CA PHE A 139 -16.22 -12.02 3.62
C PHE A 139 -15.67 -10.95 2.68
N LEU A 140 -15.48 -11.27 1.39
CA LEU A 140 -14.93 -10.33 0.43
C LEU A 140 -15.78 -9.05 0.32
N GLU A 141 -17.10 -9.20 0.18
CA GLU A 141 -18.02 -8.06 0.10
C GLU A 141 -17.94 -7.15 1.34
N ASN A 142 -17.95 -7.74 2.54
CA ASN A 142 -17.81 -6.99 3.79
C ASN A 142 -16.44 -6.33 3.91
N ALA A 143 -15.37 -7.03 3.53
CA ALA A 143 -14.02 -6.49 3.58
C ALA A 143 -13.85 -5.28 2.65
N GLN A 144 -14.41 -5.34 1.43
CA GLN A 144 -14.44 -4.22 0.49
C GLN A 144 -15.17 -3.01 1.09
N ALA A 145 -16.37 -3.23 1.62
CA ALA A 145 -17.17 -2.15 2.22
C ALA A 145 -16.47 -1.51 3.43
N ILE A 146 -15.84 -2.31 4.29
CA ILE A 146 -15.11 -1.80 5.47
C ILE A 146 -13.86 -1.04 5.04
N GLN A 147 -13.13 -1.54 4.04
CA GLN A 147 -11.93 -0.88 3.55
C GLN A 147 -12.23 0.49 2.94
N GLU A 148 -13.28 0.61 2.12
CA GLU A 148 -13.69 1.91 1.57
C GLU A 148 -13.96 2.93 2.68
N ILE A 149 -14.67 2.52 3.73
CA ILE A 149 -14.94 3.38 4.90
C ILE A 149 -13.63 3.77 5.61
N CYS A 150 -12.69 2.84 5.75
CA CYS A 150 -11.40 3.10 6.39
C CYS A 150 -10.54 4.07 5.57
N ASP A 151 -10.51 3.90 4.25
CA ASP A 151 -9.76 4.77 3.34
C ASP A 151 -10.30 6.20 3.36
N ASP A 152 -11.63 6.37 3.31
CA ASP A 152 -12.29 7.67 3.38
C ASP A 152 -12.01 8.40 4.72
N ALA A 153 -11.88 7.64 5.80
CA ALA A 153 -11.63 8.14 7.15
C ALA A 153 -10.14 8.22 7.52
N GLU A 154 -9.22 7.83 6.63
CA GLU A 154 -7.78 7.71 6.91
C GLU A 154 -7.47 6.81 8.13
N VAL A 155 -8.27 5.76 8.31
CA VAL A 155 -8.11 4.72 9.33
C VAL A 155 -7.39 3.51 8.74
N THR A 156 -6.44 2.93 9.46
CA THR A 156 -5.70 1.77 8.93
C THR A 156 -6.58 0.51 8.92
N PHE A 157 -6.68 -0.13 7.76
CA PHE A 157 -7.42 -1.38 7.61
C PHE A 157 -6.50 -2.61 7.68
N VAL A 158 -6.96 -3.66 8.37
CA VAL A 158 -6.24 -4.93 8.53
C VAL A 158 -7.20 -6.08 8.26
N VAL A 159 -6.82 -7.02 7.41
CA VAL A 159 -7.57 -8.27 7.23
C VAL A 159 -6.97 -9.35 8.12
N ASN A 160 -7.82 -10.12 8.80
CA ASN A 160 -7.37 -11.21 9.66
C ASN A 160 -7.33 -12.55 8.90
N ASP A 161 -6.18 -13.23 8.95
CA ASP A 161 -5.83 -14.60 8.47
C ASP A 161 -5.98 -14.88 6.96
N ALA A 162 -6.91 -14.18 6.31
CA ALA A 162 -7.31 -14.38 4.93
C ALA A 162 -6.41 -13.60 3.96
N ALA A 163 -5.22 -14.14 3.67
CA ALA A 163 -4.28 -13.53 2.72
C ALA A 163 -4.88 -13.33 1.32
N ASP A 164 -5.74 -14.25 0.88
CA ASP A 164 -6.51 -14.16 -0.36
C ASP A 164 -7.43 -12.93 -0.37
N ILE A 165 -8.21 -12.74 0.69
CA ILE A 165 -9.09 -11.58 0.84
C ILE A 165 -8.27 -10.30 0.92
N ALA A 166 -7.22 -10.27 1.75
CA ALA A 166 -6.33 -9.13 1.90
C ALA A 166 -5.76 -8.65 0.56
N ASN A 167 -5.33 -9.60 -0.29
CA ASN A 167 -4.85 -9.29 -1.63
C ASN A 167 -5.96 -8.72 -2.53
N LEU A 168 -7.13 -9.34 -2.55
CA LEU A 168 -8.25 -8.94 -3.42
C LEU A 168 -8.81 -7.55 -3.11
N VAL A 169 -8.70 -7.12 -1.85
CA VAL A 169 -9.14 -5.78 -1.44
C VAL A 169 -7.98 -4.77 -1.38
N SER A 170 -6.74 -5.20 -1.63
CA SER A 170 -5.54 -4.37 -1.46
C SER A 170 -5.39 -3.84 -0.03
N ALA A 171 -5.67 -4.68 0.97
CA ALA A 171 -5.52 -4.31 2.37
C ALA A 171 -4.04 -4.03 2.69
N PRO A 172 -3.71 -2.93 3.40
CA PRO A 172 -2.33 -2.58 3.70
C PRO A 172 -1.67 -3.54 4.71
N PHE A 173 -2.48 -4.30 5.46
CA PHE A 173 -1.98 -5.27 6.44
C PHE A 173 -2.80 -6.57 6.44
N LEU A 174 -2.08 -7.65 6.66
CA LEU A 174 -2.62 -8.95 7.06
C LEU A 174 -2.19 -9.25 8.50
N HIS A 175 -3.15 -9.58 9.36
CA HIS A 175 -2.87 -10.19 10.66
C HIS A 175 -2.80 -11.71 10.49
N VAL A 176 -1.80 -12.35 11.10
CA VAL A 176 -1.68 -13.82 11.14
C VAL A 176 -1.36 -14.26 12.57
N GLY A 177 -2.09 -15.27 13.05
CA GLY A 177 -1.83 -15.97 14.29
C GLY A 177 -0.89 -17.16 14.14
N GLN A 178 -0.71 -17.91 15.23
CA GLN A 178 0.24 -19.03 15.30
C GLN A 178 -0.16 -20.25 14.45
N SER A 179 -1.46 -20.40 14.18
CA SER A 179 -2.01 -21.55 13.43
C SER A 179 -2.40 -21.18 12.00
N ASP A 180 -2.18 -19.94 11.59
CA ASP A 180 -2.50 -19.45 10.25
C ASP A 180 -1.34 -19.70 9.27
N LEU A 181 -1.43 -19.14 8.06
CA LEU A 181 -0.34 -19.22 7.10
C LEU A 181 0.95 -18.68 7.72
N PRO A 182 2.09 -19.41 7.63
CA PRO A 182 3.37 -18.88 8.05
C PRO A 182 3.66 -17.55 7.33
N VAL A 183 4.26 -16.59 8.03
CA VAL A 183 4.57 -15.24 7.51
C VAL A 183 5.25 -15.30 6.13
N LYS A 184 6.18 -16.23 5.93
CA LYS A 184 6.87 -16.42 4.64
C LYS A 184 5.92 -16.81 3.50
N SER A 185 4.94 -17.67 3.79
CA SER A 185 3.94 -18.10 2.81
C SER A 185 2.94 -16.99 2.51
N ALA A 186 2.50 -16.25 3.54
CA ALA A 186 1.62 -15.11 3.39
C ALA A 186 2.27 -13.98 2.56
N SER A 187 3.53 -13.62 2.87
CA SER A 187 4.28 -12.64 2.07
C SER A 187 4.38 -13.09 0.61
N LYS A 188 4.67 -14.36 0.32
CA LYS A 188 4.71 -14.84 -1.06
C LYS A 188 3.39 -14.63 -1.84
N LEU A 189 2.24 -14.65 -1.16
CA LEU A 189 0.94 -14.39 -1.78
C LEU A 189 0.66 -12.90 -1.99
N LEU A 190 1.20 -12.05 -1.12
CA LEU A 190 0.94 -10.61 -1.10
C LEU A 190 1.99 -9.77 -1.85
N GLY A 191 3.17 -10.34 -2.13
CA GLY A 191 4.33 -9.64 -2.69
C GLY A 191 5.33 -9.19 -1.63
#